data_AF-A0A3C0FRJ5-F1
#
_entry.id   AF-A0A3C0FRJ5-F1
#
_cell.length_a   1.000
_cell.length_b   1.000
_cell.length_c   1.000
_cell.angle_alpha   90.00
_cell.angle_beta   90.00
_cell.angle_gamma   90.00
#
_symmetry.space_group_name_H-M   'P 1'
#
loop_
_entity.id
_entity.type
_entity.pdbx_description
1 polymer ?
#
loop_
_entity_poly.entity_id
_entity_poly.type
_entity_poly.pdbx_seq_one_letter_code
_entity_poly.pdbx_strand_id
1 'polypeptide(L)'
;SIEEIICEAGLTKSGFFYHFSDKNELARALLQRYIEQDDEILDQVIDRARELVDDPLHQLLAALKMLAEVLEDLPNGHPGCIVAVYCYQERLFDKEVRDLNRHAVLAWRTRFRAILDDIAGQYQTTEPVDLEQVADMISTVLEGGIVMSKALNEP
;
A
#
# COMPACT_ATOMS: atom_id res chain seq x y z
N SER A 1 12.90 -12.38 15.07
CA SER A 1 13.36 -13.63 14.44
C SER A 1 12.18 -14.60 14.29
N ILE A 2 12.36 -15.78 13.67
CA ILE A 2 11.29 -16.81 13.66
C ILE A 2 10.97 -17.23 15.10
N GLU A 3 11.98 -17.35 15.96
CA GLU A 3 11.82 -17.71 17.36
C GLU A 3 10.97 -16.70 18.14
N GLU A 4 11.20 -15.39 17.94
CA GLU A 4 10.38 -14.33 18.52
C GLU A 4 8.93 -14.43 18.05
N ILE A 5 8.70 -14.64 16.75
CA ILE A 5 7.34 -14.79 16.19
C ILE A 5 6.63 -16.02 16.78
N ILE A 6 7.33 -17.16 16.91
CA ILE A 6 6.79 -18.37 17.53
C ILE A 6 6.38 -18.10 18.98
N CYS A 7 7.25 -17.41 19.73
CA CYS A 7 7.01 -17.08 21.14
C CYS A 7 5.79 -16.15 21.28
N GLU A 8 5.76 -15.04 20.56
CA GLU A 8 4.67 -14.06 20.61
C GLU A 8 3.33 -14.64 20.11
N ALA A 9 3.37 -15.51 19.10
CA ALA A 9 2.17 -16.18 18.59
C ALA A 9 1.70 -17.34 19.48
N GLY A 10 2.43 -17.70 20.54
CA GLY A 10 2.11 -18.84 21.41
C GLY A 10 2.14 -20.19 20.68
N LEU A 11 2.91 -20.30 19.60
CA LEU A 11 3.02 -21.50 18.78
C LEU A 11 4.16 -22.40 19.26
N THR A 12 4.08 -23.67 18.92
CA THR A 12 5.27 -24.54 18.96
C THR A 12 6.08 -24.36 17.69
N LYS A 13 7.38 -24.70 17.73
CA LYS A 13 8.23 -24.71 16.53
C LYS A 13 7.63 -25.59 15.43
N SER A 14 7.14 -26.78 15.77
CA SER A 14 6.45 -27.65 14.81
C SER A 14 5.16 -27.05 14.28
N GLY A 15 4.41 -26.33 15.12
CA GLY A 15 3.20 -25.60 14.69
C GLY A 15 3.51 -24.50 13.67
N PHE A 16 4.60 -23.75 13.85
CA PHE A 16 5.04 -22.78 12.85
C PHE A 16 5.39 -23.43 11.51
N PHE A 17 6.26 -24.45 11.54
CA PHE A 17 6.71 -25.11 10.32
C PHE A 17 5.65 -25.97 9.63
N TYR A 18 4.51 -26.21 10.28
CA TYR A 18 3.32 -26.76 9.64
C TYR A 18 2.67 -25.77 8.67
N HIS A 19 2.72 -24.47 8.98
CA HIS A 19 2.11 -23.41 8.15
C HIS A 19 3.10 -22.76 7.19
N PHE A 20 4.34 -22.59 7.60
CA PHE A 20 5.38 -21.92 6.80
C PHE A 20 6.68 -22.71 6.86
N SER A 21 7.13 -23.24 5.73
CA SER A 21 8.36 -24.00 5.60
C SER A 21 9.60 -23.18 5.95
N ASP A 22 9.56 -21.86 5.72
CA ASP A 22 10.63 -20.94 6.06
C ASP A 22 10.15 -19.48 6.24
N LYS A 23 11.13 -18.59 6.49
CA LYS A 23 10.91 -17.15 6.64
C LYS A 23 10.36 -16.49 5.37
N ASN A 24 10.79 -16.92 4.19
CA ASN A 24 10.35 -16.33 2.92
C ASN A 24 8.90 -16.71 2.62
N GLU A 25 8.48 -17.93 2.95
CA GLU A 25 7.06 -18.31 2.80
C GLU A 25 6.17 -17.46 3.70
N LEU A 26 6.55 -17.28 4.97
CA LEU A 26 5.85 -16.35 5.85
C LEU A 26 5.86 -14.92 5.28
N ALA A 27 7.00 -14.45 4.78
CA ALA A 27 7.13 -13.11 4.23
C ALA A 27 6.22 -12.90 3.00
N ARG A 28 6.18 -13.88 2.09
CA ARG A 28 5.25 -13.87 0.94
C ARG A 28 3.81 -13.82 1.41
N ALA A 29 3.41 -14.66 2.36
CA ALA A 29 2.04 -14.71 2.87
C ALA A 29 1.63 -13.40 3.55
N LEU A 30 2.53 -12.78 4.33
CA LEU A 30 2.29 -11.49 4.96
C LEU A 30 2.15 -10.37 3.92
N LEU A 31 3.03 -10.34 2.92
CA LEU A 31 2.98 -9.35 1.85
C LEU A 31 1.73 -9.52 0.99
N GLN A 32 1.36 -10.76 0.63
CA GLN A 32 0.15 -11.05 -0.13
C GLN A 32 -1.11 -10.57 0.62
N ARG A 33 -1.23 -10.92 1.91
CA ARG A 33 -2.33 -10.45 2.75
C ARG A 33 -2.37 -8.93 2.86
N TYR A 34 -1.20 -8.29 2.94
CA TYR A 34 -1.10 -6.82 2.99
C TYR A 34 -1.59 -6.18 1.69
N ILE A 35 -1.18 -6.72 0.53
CA ILE A 35 -1.63 -6.25 -0.79
C ILE A 35 -3.16 -6.36 -0.91
N GLU A 36 -3.73 -7.50 -0.49
CA GLU A 36 -5.18 -7.71 -0.50
C GLU A 36 -5.92 -6.70 0.37
N GLN A 37 -5.40 -6.39 1.57
CA GLN A 37 -5.98 -5.39 2.46
C GLN A 37 -5.88 -3.97 1.89
N ASP A 38 -4.73 -3.60 1.32
CA ASP A 38 -4.55 -2.31 0.66
C ASP A 38 -5.48 -2.16 -0.55
N ASP A 39 -5.64 -3.22 -1.33
CA ASP A 39 -6.57 -3.26 -2.47
C ASP A 39 -8.01 -3.04 -2.01
N GLU A 40 -8.46 -3.73 -0.95
CA GLU A 40 -9.78 -3.55 -0.37
C GLU A 40 -10.01 -2.12 0.12
N ILE A 41 -9.04 -1.51 0.81
CA ILE A 41 -9.14 -0.12 1.29
C ILE A 41 -9.23 0.85 0.12
N LEU A 42 -8.35 0.70 -0.87
CA LEU A 42 -8.32 1.57 -2.04
C LEU A 42 -9.60 1.46 -2.87
N ASP A 43 -10.09 0.25 -3.09
CA ASP A 43 -11.34 0.02 -3.83
C ASP A 43 -12.53 0.64 -3.07
N GLN A 44 -12.60 0.49 -1.75
CA GLN A 44 -13.65 1.11 -0.92
C GLN A 44 -13.66 2.64 -1.03
N VAL A 45 -12.52 3.31 -0.89
CA VAL A 45 -12.49 4.79 -0.94
C VAL A 45 -12.75 5.32 -2.37
N ILE A 46 -12.29 4.61 -3.40
CA ILE A 46 -12.50 4.98 -4.80
C ILE A 46 -13.96 4.78 -5.20
N ASP A 47 -14.54 3.63 -4.88
CA ASP A 47 -15.94 3.34 -5.21
C ASP A 47 -16.87 4.27 -4.44
N ARG A 48 -16.56 4.56 -3.17
CA ARG A 48 -17.32 5.55 -2.41
C ARG A 48 -17.24 6.95 -3.03
N ALA A 49 -16.09 7.35 -3.55
CA ALA A 49 -15.96 8.64 -4.23
C ALA A 49 -16.78 8.69 -5.52
N ARG A 50 -16.80 7.60 -6.29
CA ARG A 50 -17.61 7.46 -7.52
C ARG A 50 -19.11 7.51 -7.25
N GLU A 51 -19.57 7.00 -6.11
CA GLU A 51 -20.98 7.11 -5.69
C GLU A 51 -21.39 8.54 -5.34
N LEU A 52 -20.44 9.35 -4.86
CA LEU A 52 -20.70 10.68 -4.30
C LEU A 52 -20.55 11.80 -5.33
N VAL A 53 -19.70 11.61 -6.34
CA VAL A 53 -19.31 12.67 -7.27
C VAL A 53 -19.18 12.13 -8.68
N ASP A 54 -19.74 12.83 -9.67
CA ASP A 54 -19.64 12.43 -11.09
C ASP A 54 -18.30 12.81 -11.74
N ASP A 55 -17.73 13.94 -11.33
CA ASP A 55 -16.51 14.48 -11.91
C ASP A 55 -15.26 13.68 -11.48
N PRO A 56 -14.43 13.16 -12.41
CA PRO A 56 -13.32 12.27 -12.08
C PRO A 56 -12.20 12.94 -11.28
N LEU A 57 -12.00 14.26 -11.45
CA LEU A 57 -11.01 14.99 -10.66
C LEU A 57 -11.49 15.10 -9.21
N HIS A 58 -12.76 15.48 -9.01
CA HIS A 58 -13.34 15.53 -7.69
C HIS A 58 -13.48 14.14 -7.04
N GLN A 59 -13.71 13.08 -7.81
CA GLN A 59 -13.66 11.69 -7.31
C GLN A 59 -12.29 11.37 -6.73
N LEU A 60 -11.20 11.65 -7.46
CA LEU A 60 -9.84 11.42 -6.95
C LEU A 60 -9.59 12.21 -5.66
N LEU A 61 -9.96 13.49 -5.63
CA LEU A 61 -9.77 14.33 -4.44
C LEU A 61 -10.58 13.83 -3.23
N ALA A 62 -11.82 13.38 -3.46
CA ALA A 62 -12.65 12.78 -2.41
C ALA A 62 -12.05 11.46 -1.90
N ALA A 63 -11.60 10.58 -2.80
CA ALA A 63 -10.95 9.33 -2.46
C ALA A 63 -9.67 9.56 -1.65
N LEU A 64 -8.81 10.51 -2.05
CA LEU A 64 -7.61 10.88 -1.30
C LEU A 64 -7.92 11.42 0.10
N LYS A 65 -8.98 12.22 0.25
CA LYS A 65 -9.42 12.70 1.56
C LYS A 65 -9.91 11.56 2.44
N MET A 66 -10.73 10.65 1.92
CA MET A 66 -11.21 9.49 2.67
C MET A 66 -10.07 8.55 3.03
N LEU A 67 -9.10 8.34 2.13
CA LEU A 67 -7.90 7.56 2.41
C LEU A 67 -7.09 8.18 3.56
N ALA A 68 -6.91 9.50 3.56
CA ALA A 68 -6.24 10.20 4.65
C ALA A 68 -6.97 10.00 6.01
N GLU A 69 -8.30 10.04 6.01
CA GLU A 69 -9.11 9.79 7.22
C GLU A 69 -8.96 8.35 7.72
N VAL A 70 -8.94 7.36 6.82
CA VAL A 70 -8.70 5.95 7.18
C VAL A 70 -7.33 5.79 7.83
N LEU A 71 -6.31 6.49 7.34
CA LEU A 71 -4.95 6.40 7.88
C LEU A 71 -4.80 7.13 9.23
N GLU A 72 -5.54 8.23 9.44
CA GLU A 72 -5.56 9.02 10.68
C GLU A 72 -6.32 8.30 11.82
N ASP A 73 -7.37 7.52 11.50
CA ASP A 73 -8.20 6.82 12.49
C ASP A 73 -7.57 5.52 13.03
N LEU A 74 -6.32 5.21 12.65
CA LEU A 74 -5.63 4.01 13.12
C LEU A 74 -5.19 4.16 14.59
N PRO A 75 -5.56 3.22 15.48
CA PRO A 75 -5.13 3.27 16.88
C PRO A 75 -3.61 3.23 17.01
N ASN A 76 -3.03 4.28 17.60
CA ASN A 76 -1.58 4.50 17.71
C ASN A 76 -0.88 4.86 16.39
N GLY A 77 -1.62 5.35 15.39
CA GLY A 77 -1.11 5.76 14.09
C GLY A 77 -0.81 4.59 13.16
N HIS A 78 -0.42 4.93 11.93
CA HIS A 78 -0.09 3.92 10.92
C HIS A 78 1.16 3.12 11.33
N PRO A 79 1.11 1.78 11.39
CA PRO A 79 2.24 0.96 11.88
C PRO A 79 3.45 0.92 10.92
N GLY A 80 3.34 1.59 9.78
CA GLY A 80 4.28 1.56 8.66
C GLY A 80 3.77 0.69 7.53
N CYS A 81 4.28 0.90 6.31
CA CYS A 81 3.93 0.10 5.16
C CYS A 81 4.85 -1.12 5.01
N ILE A 82 4.26 -2.31 4.85
CA ILE A 82 5.01 -3.55 4.64
C ILE A 82 5.77 -3.51 3.32
N VAL A 83 5.18 -2.98 2.25
CA VAL A 83 5.81 -2.86 0.93
C VAL A 83 7.07 -1.98 0.99
N ALA A 84 7.00 -0.88 1.74
CA ALA A 84 8.15 0.00 1.97
C ALA A 84 9.25 -0.70 2.78
N VAL A 85 8.89 -1.40 3.85
CA VAL A 85 9.86 -2.16 4.68
C VAL A 85 10.58 -3.22 3.84
N TYR A 86 9.86 -3.93 2.98
CA TYR A 86 10.43 -4.99 2.13
C TYR A 86 11.39 -4.42 1.09
N CYS A 87 11.11 -3.22 0.57
CA CYS A 87 12.03 -2.50 -0.31
C CYS A 87 13.38 -2.22 0.39
N TYR A 88 13.36 -1.64 1.59
CA TYR A 88 14.60 -1.31 2.32
C TYR A 88 15.36 -2.54 2.84
N GLN A 89 14.65 -3.65 3.08
CA GLN A 89 15.21 -4.88 3.64
C GLN A 89 15.33 -6.00 2.58
N GLU A 90 15.36 -5.66 1.29
CA GLU A 90 15.27 -6.63 0.18
C GLU A 90 16.30 -7.77 0.24
N ARG A 91 17.49 -7.53 0.82
CA ARG A 91 18.56 -8.52 0.98
C ARG A 91 18.21 -9.65 1.95
N LEU A 92 17.21 -9.45 2.79
CA LEU A 92 16.72 -10.47 3.72
C LEU A 92 15.79 -11.48 3.05
N PHE A 93 15.32 -11.21 1.84
CA PHE A 93 14.28 -11.97 1.18
C PHE A 93 14.73 -12.56 -0.16
N ASP A 94 14.08 -13.64 -0.57
CA ASP A 94 14.34 -14.28 -1.86
C ASP A 94 13.77 -13.49 -3.05
N LYS A 95 13.99 -14.02 -4.26
CA LYS A 95 13.53 -13.37 -5.49
C LYS A 95 12.01 -13.28 -5.56
N GLU A 96 11.29 -14.28 -5.08
CA GLU A 96 9.83 -14.32 -5.18
C GLU A 96 9.18 -13.23 -4.32
N VAL A 97 9.69 -13.02 -3.10
CA VAL A 97 9.23 -11.93 -2.24
C VAL A 97 9.51 -10.56 -2.89
N ARG A 98 10.70 -10.36 -3.46
CA ARG A 98 11.06 -9.10 -4.13
C ARG A 98 10.21 -8.85 -5.37
N ASP A 99 9.94 -9.90 -6.16
CA ASP A 99 9.09 -9.79 -7.33
C ASP A 99 7.65 -9.48 -6.91
N LEU A 100 7.10 -10.11 -5.86
CA LEU A 100 5.78 -9.79 -5.31
C LEU A 100 5.70 -8.33 -4.84
N ASN A 101 6.74 -7.83 -4.15
CA ASN A 101 6.81 -6.44 -3.71
C ASN A 101 6.80 -5.47 -4.90
N ARG A 102 7.51 -5.81 -5.98
CA ARG A 102 7.49 -5.04 -7.22
C ARG A 102 6.11 -5.03 -7.86
N HIS A 103 5.39 -6.15 -7.84
CA HIS A 103 4.02 -6.21 -8.37
C HIS A 103 3.09 -5.30 -7.57
N ALA A 104 3.20 -5.23 -6.24
CA ALA A 104 2.40 -4.34 -5.40
C ALA A 104 2.53 -2.87 -5.84
N VAL A 105 3.77 -2.38 -5.95
CA VAL A 105 4.03 -0.99 -6.35
C VAL A 105 3.52 -0.68 -7.76
N LEU A 106 3.66 -1.63 -8.70
CA LEU A 106 3.15 -1.46 -10.07
C LEU A 106 1.61 -1.53 -10.14
N ALA A 107 0.97 -2.28 -9.24
CA ALA A 107 -0.48 -2.33 -9.13
C ALA A 107 -1.04 -0.97 -8.69
N TRP A 108 -0.42 -0.33 -7.69
CA TRP A 108 -0.76 1.03 -7.27
C TRP A 108 -0.61 2.03 -8.41
N ARG A 109 0.52 2.00 -9.14
CA ARG A 109 0.71 2.84 -10.32
C ARG A 109 -0.41 2.66 -11.34
N THR A 110 -0.73 1.41 -11.66
CA THR A 110 -1.78 1.08 -12.65
C THR A 110 -3.14 1.62 -12.20
N ARG A 111 -3.48 1.45 -10.92
CA ARG A 111 -4.74 1.95 -10.33
C ARG A 111 -4.83 3.47 -10.43
N PHE A 112 -3.82 4.22 -9.94
CA PHE A 112 -3.85 5.68 -9.99
C PHE A 112 -3.75 6.22 -11.42
N ARG A 113 -2.99 5.55 -12.30
CA ARG A 113 -2.90 5.91 -13.72
C ARG A 113 -4.27 5.86 -14.39
N ALA A 114 -5.07 4.82 -14.14
CA ALA A 114 -6.41 4.70 -14.70
C ALA A 114 -7.31 5.88 -14.31
N ILE A 115 -7.29 6.30 -13.04
CA ILE A 115 -8.05 7.47 -12.57
C ILE A 115 -7.56 8.76 -13.26
N LEU A 116 -6.25 8.92 -13.40
CA LEU A 116 -5.66 10.07 -14.08
C LEU A 116 -5.99 10.12 -15.58
N ASP A 117 -6.10 8.96 -16.24
CA ASP A 117 -6.54 8.87 -17.63
C ASP A 117 -8.01 9.33 -17.78
N ASP A 118 -8.89 8.96 -16.85
CA ASP A 118 -10.29 9.44 -16.81
C ASP A 118 -10.35 10.98 -16.65
N ILE A 119 -9.49 11.54 -15.78
CA ILE A 119 -9.36 12.99 -15.60
C ILE A 119 -8.87 13.66 -16.88
N ALA A 120 -7.82 13.12 -17.51
CA ALA A 120 -7.26 13.66 -18.76
C ALA A 120 -8.25 13.60 -19.94
N GLY A 121 -9.23 12.70 -19.88
CA GLY A 121 -10.34 12.65 -20.83
C GLY A 121 -11.27 13.87 -20.77
N GLN A 122 -11.33 14.57 -19.63
CA GLN A 122 -12.19 15.74 -19.42
C GLN A 122 -11.40 17.05 -19.27
N TYR A 123 -10.20 16.98 -18.71
CA TYR A 123 -9.37 18.13 -18.38
C TYR A 123 -8.07 18.10 -19.17
N GLN A 124 -7.78 19.21 -19.85
CA GLN A 124 -6.51 19.41 -20.53
C GLN A 124 -5.54 20.16 -19.62
N THR A 125 -4.32 19.66 -19.52
CA THR A 125 -3.22 20.37 -18.87
C THR A 125 -2.64 21.41 -19.81
N THR A 126 -2.19 22.54 -19.28
CA THR A 126 -1.54 23.60 -20.09
C THR A 126 -0.22 23.13 -20.70
N GLU A 127 0.46 22.20 -20.03
CA GLU A 127 1.72 21.61 -20.45
C GLU A 127 1.61 20.08 -20.48
N PRO A 128 2.43 19.37 -21.27
CA PRO A 128 2.46 17.91 -21.26
C PRO A 128 2.82 17.39 -19.86
N VAL A 129 1.96 16.53 -19.30
CA VAL A 129 2.19 15.87 -18.01
C VAL A 129 2.31 14.36 -18.23
N ASP A 130 3.35 13.77 -17.65
CA ASP A 130 3.49 12.31 -17.59
C ASP A 130 2.63 11.76 -16.44
N LEU A 131 1.45 11.22 -16.75
CA LEU A 131 0.55 10.72 -15.70
C LEU A 131 1.07 9.45 -15.02
N GLU A 132 2.06 8.73 -15.58
CA GLU A 132 2.72 7.65 -14.82
C GLU A 132 3.55 8.23 -13.68
N GLN A 133 4.27 9.33 -13.92
CA GLN A 133 5.01 10.03 -12.86
C GLN A 133 4.08 10.63 -11.81
N VAL A 134 2.90 11.13 -12.22
CA VAL A 134 1.90 11.62 -11.26
C VAL A 134 1.32 10.47 -10.43
N ALA A 135 1.05 9.31 -11.03
CA ALA A 135 0.60 8.11 -10.30
C ALA A 135 1.64 7.64 -9.28
N ASP A 136 2.91 7.60 -9.67
CA ASP A 136 4.02 7.28 -8.76
C ASP A 136 4.18 8.33 -7.65
N MET A 137 3.97 9.60 -7.96
CA MET A 137 4.04 10.70 -6.98
C MET A 137 2.97 10.55 -5.89
N ILE A 138 1.74 10.16 -6.24
CA ILE A 138 0.67 9.92 -5.25
C ILE A 138 1.13 8.88 -4.21
N SER A 139 1.63 7.73 -4.69
CA SER A 139 2.13 6.66 -3.82
C SER A 139 3.34 7.13 -3.00
N THR A 140 4.24 7.91 -3.60
CA THR A 140 5.43 8.45 -2.93
C THR A 140 5.06 9.40 -1.78
N VAL A 141 4.07 10.28 -1.99
CA VAL A 141 3.61 11.22 -0.97
C VAL A 141 2.91 10.47 0.17
N LEU A 142 2.09 9.47 -0.15
CA LEU A 142 1.41 8.63 0.85
C LEU A 142 2.43 7.92 1.76
N GLU A 143 3.38 7.20 1.16
CA GLU A 143 4.44 6.48 1.88
C GLU A 143 5.35 7.43 2.65
N GLY A 144 5.70 8.58 2.05
CA GLY A 144 6.45 9.63 2.73
C GLY A 144 5.72 10.14 3.98
N GLY A 145 4.40 10.33 3.89
CA GLY A 145 3.56 10.71 5.03
C GLY A 145 3.60 9.67 6.15
N ILE A 146 3.44 8.39 5.82
CA ILE A 146 3.52 7.27 6.78
C ILE A 146 4.89 7.24 7.46
N VAL A 147 5.98 7.40 6.69
CA VAL A 147 7.35 7.44 7.22
C VAL A 147 7.54 8.62 8.18
N MET A 148 7.07 9.81 7.81
CA MET A 148 7.20 11.01 8.64
C MET A 148 6.38 10.91 9.93
N SER A 149 5.10 10.52 9.84
CA SER A 149 4.23 10.32 11.02
C SER A 149 4.87 9.36 12.02
N LYS A 150 5.39 8.22 11.54
CA LYS A 150 6.07 7.24 12.38
C LYS A 150 7.39 7.76 12.96
N ALA A 151 8.18 8.49 12.18
CA ALA A 151 9.46 9.04 12.63
C ALA A 151 9.28 10.13 13.70
N LEU A 152 8.22 10.93 13.59
CA LEU A 152 7.92 12.03 14.51
C LEU A 152 7.08 11.58 15.72
N ASN A 153 6.48 10.39 15.68
CA ASN A 153 5.43 9.95 16.63
C ASN A 153 4.24 10.92 16.67
N GLU A 154 3.88 11.41 15.49
CA GLU A 154 2.73 12.29 15.26
C GLU A 154 1.72 11.49 14.43
N PRO A 155 0.92 10.62 15.07
CA PRO A 155 -0.09 9.79 14.39
C PRO A 155 -1.21 10.65 13.80
#